data_AF-A0A1V1PN64-F1
#
_entry.id   AF-A0A1V1PN64-F1
#
_cell.length_a   1.000
_cell.length_b   1.000
_cell.length_c   1.000
_cell.angle_alpha   90.00
_cell.angle_beta   90.00
_cell.angle_gamma   90.00
#
_symmetry.space_group_name_H-M   'P 1'
#
loop_
_entity.id
_entity.type
_entity.pdbx_description
1 polymer ?
#
loop_
_entity_poly.entity_id
_entity_poly.type
_entity_poly.pdbx_seq_one_letter_code
_entity_poly.pdbx_strand_id
1 'polypeptide(L)'
;MRTRTSFYLLGWGLAGFASLMLVWAMGALGVLAVEGDPADRMYFGVFAIGATAALLGRFRAAGMVRAALAMVFAIGGVTVIALALGMHNSPISSVAEIVGVNAMFAAMYGGAAWLFAQAARVERLADAPLA
;
A
#
# COMPACT_ATOMS: atom_id res chain seq x y z
N MET A 1 18.39 -3.78 19.41
CA MET A 1 16.96 -3.64 19.76
C MET A 1 16.32 -2.35 19.21
N ARG A 2 16.87 -1.14 19.44
CA ARG A 2 16.28 0.13 18.94
C ARG A 2 16.02 0.18 17.43
N THR A 3 16.99 -0.24 16.61
CA THR A 3 16.91 -0.16 15.13
C THR A 3 15.77 -1.00 14.53
N ARG A 4 15.53 -2.21 15.06
CA ARG A 4 14.40 -3.06 14.65
C ARG A 4 13.07 -2.35 14.86
N THR A 5 12.87 -1.83 16.07
CA THR A 5 11.64 -1.13 16.45
C THR A 5 11.45 0.13 15.62
N SER A 6 12.51 0.90 15.36
CA SER A 6 12.46 2.08 14.49
C SER A 6 12.02 1.74 13.07
N PHE A 7 12.62 0.73 12.43
CA PHE A 7 12.20 0.33 11.06
C PHE A 7 10.77 -0.16 11.00
N TYR A 8 10.34 -0.94 11.99
CA TYR A 8 8.96 -1.43 12.05
C TYR A 8 7.96 -0.27 12.21
N LEU A 9 8.23 0.66 13.13
CA LEU A 9 7.36 1.83 13.36
C LEU A 9 7.34 2.77 12.15
N LEU A 10 8.48 2.98 11.48
CA LEU A 10 8.54 3.77 10.24
C LEU A 10 7.74 3.10 9.12
N GLY A 11 7.85 1.78 8.98
CA GLY A 11 7.05 1.03 7.99
C GLY A 11 5.56 1.14 8.26
N TRP A 12 5.17 1.02 9.53
CA TRP A 12 3.78 1.20 9.98
C TRP A 12 3.28 2.63 9.73
N GLY A 13 4.09 3.63 10.08
CA GLY A 13 3.78 5.04 9.87
C GLY A 13 3.62 5.37 8.40
N LEU A 14 4.51 4.89 7.54
CA LEU A 14 4.45 5.12 6.09
C LEU A 14 3.23 4.43 5.45
N ALA A 15 2.98 3.16 5.76
CA ALA A 15 1.81 2.44 5.25
C ALA A 15 0.49 3.03 5.76
N GLY A 16 0.45 3.41 7.05
CA GLY A 16 -0.70 4.05 7.67
C GLY A 16 -0.97 5.43 7.07
N PHE A 17 0.05 6.25 6.90
CA PHE A 17 -0.04 7.56 6.25
C PHE A 17 -0.52 7.44 4.81
N ALA A 18 0.06 6.52 4.02
CA ALA A 18 -0.39 6.25 2.66
C ALA A 18 -1.88 5.86 2.61
N SER A 19 -2.31 4.99 3.52
CA SER A 19 -3.70 4.52 3.56
C SER A 19 -4.67 5.62 3.99
N LEU A 20 -4.31 6.44 4.97
CA LEU A 20 -5.10 7.59 5.40
C LEU A 20 -5.22 8.63 4.28
N MET A 21 -4.11 8.92 3.59
CA MET A 21 -4.10 9.81 2.43
C MET A 21 -4.94 9.28 1.28
N LEU A 22 -4.93 7.97 1.04
CA LEU A 22 -5.78 7.35 0.01
C LEU A 22 -7.27 7.47 0.37
N VAL A 23 -7.66 7.19 1.61
CA VAL A 23 -9.04 7.40 2.08
C VAL A 23 -9.46 8.86 1.94
N TRP A 24 -8.58 9.79 2.31
CA TRP A 24 -8.85 11.21 2.14
C TRP A 24 -9.01 11.59 0.67
N ALA A 25 -8.12 11.12 -0.20
CA ALA A 25 -8.19 11.40 -1.64
C ALA A 25 -9.46 10.84 -2.29
N MET A 26 -9.91 9.64 -1.88
CA MET A 26 -11.19 9.06 -2.32
C MET A 26 -12.39 9.95 -1.95
N GLY A 27 -12.33 10.64 -0.80
CA GLY A 27 -13.43 11.46 -0.32
C GLY A 27 -13.41 12.91 -0.80
N ALA A 28 -12.22 13.48 -1.04
CA ALA A 28 -12.04 14.92 -1.29
C ALA A 28 -11.60 15.26 -2.72
N LEU A 29 -11.05 14.31 -3.47
CA LEU A 29 -10.55 14.54 -4.82
C LEU A 29 -11.27 13.69 -5.86
N GLY A 30 -11.75 12.50 -5.49
CA GLY A 30 -12.16 11.48 -6.44
C GLY A 30 -10.92 10.94 -7.16
N VAL A 31 -10.42 9.78 -6.75
CA VAL A 31 -9.10 9.29 -7.19
C VAL A 31 -9.14 8.82 -8.64
N LEU A 32 -10.23 8.16 -9.04
CA LEU A 32 -10.39 7.61 -10.40
C LEU A 32 -11.48 8.29 -11.22
N ALA A 33 -12.44 8.96 -10.58
CA ALA A 33 -13.60 9.58 -11.23
C ALA A 33 -14.17 10.72 -10.38
N VAL A 34 -15.27 11.34 -10.84
CA VAL A 34 -15.99 12.42 -10.12
C VAL A 34 -16.28 11.99 -8.68
N GLU A 35 -16.22 12.94 -7.74
CA GLU A 35 -16.62 12.74 -6.35
C GLU A 35 -17.92 11.93 -6.21
N GLY A 36 -17.85 10.83 -5.46
CA GLY A 36 -18.98 9.92 -5.23
C GLY A 36 -19.15 8.78 -6.23
N ASP A 37 -18.28 8.67 -7.26
CA ASP A 37 -18.30 7.55 -8.20
C ASP A 37 -18.01 6.20 -7.48
N PRO A 38 -18.79 5.14 -7.75
CA PRO A 38 -18.51 3.80 -7.23
C PRO A 38 -17.10 3.25 -7.54
N ALA A 39 -16.40 3.76 -8.55
CA ALA A 39 -15.09 3.28 -8.95
C ALA A 39 -14.02 3.41 -7.85
N ASP A 40 -14.06 4.48 -7.05
CA ASP A 40 -13.14 4.66 -5.92
C ASP A 40 -13.31 3.58 -4.84
N ARG A 41 -14.46 2.86 -4.83
CA ARG A 41 -14.67 1.74 -3.91
C ARG A 41 -13.72 0.57 -4.16
N MET A 42 -13.08 0.49 -5.33
CA MET A 42 -12.03 -0.51 -5.60
C MET A 42 -10.87 -0.42 -4.59
N TYR A 43 -10.59 0.77 -4.06
CA TYR A 43 -9.56 0.96 -3.03
C TYR A 43 -9.94 0.34 -1.68
N PHE A 44 -11.22 0.12 -1.38
CA PHE A 44 -11.59 -0.70 -0.21
C PHE A 44 -11.10 -2.14 -0.35
N GLY A 45 -11.06 -2.67 -1.58
CA GLY A 45 -10.44 -3.96 -1.88
C GLY A 45 -8.95 -3.99 -1.55
N VAL A 46 -8.24 -2.90 -1.84
CA VAL A 46 -6.82 -2.74 -1.46
C VAL A 46 -6.69 -2.85 0.07
N PHE A 47 -7.44 -2.07 0.85
CA PHE A 47 -7.38 -2.13 2.31
C PHE A 47 -7.75 -3.50 2.87
N ALA A 48 -8.77 -4.16 2.31
CA ALA A 48 -9.16 -5.51 2.72
C ALA A 48 -8.01 -6.51 2.51
N ILE A 49 -7.37 -6.51 1.33
CA ILE A 49 -6.22 -7.37 1.02
C ILE A 49 -5.07 -7.12 2.00
N GLY A 50 -4.73 -5.86 2.26
CA GLY A 50 -3.69 -5.49 3.21
C GLY A 50 -3.98 -5.95 4.63
N ALA A 51 -5.20 -5.72 5.11
CA ALA A 51 -5.63 -6.12 6.44
C ALA A 51 -5.61 -7.65 6.59
N THR A 52 -6.15 -8.39 5.63
CA THR A 52 -6.12 -9.85 5.64
C THR A 52 -4.69 -10.38 5.63
N ALA A 53 -3.82 -9.86 4.76
CA ALA A 53 -2.42 -10.28 4.71
C ALA A 53 -1.66 -9.94 6.00
N ALA A 54 -1.95 -8.80 6.64
CA ALA A 54 -1.36 -8.42 7.92
C ALA A 54 -1.82 -9.35 9.07
N LEU A 55 -3.11 -9.71 9.09
CA LEU A 55 -3.70 -10.65 10.05
C LEU A 55 -3.10 -12.05 9.88
N LEU A 56 -3.01 -12.56 8.65
CA LEU A 56 -2.36 -13.84 8.34
C LEU A 56 -0.86 -13.81 8.72
N GLY A 57 -0.22 -12.67 8.53
CA GLY A 57 1.15 -12.40 8.97
C GLY A 57 1.31 -12.14 10.47
N ARG A 58 0.22 -12.13 11.24
CA ARG A 58 0.15 -11.85 12.68
C ARG A 58 0.87 -10.55 13.08
N PHE A 59 0.88 -9.55 12.19
CA PHE A 59 1.61 -8.29 12.36
C PHE A 59 3.12 -8.45 12.63
N ARG A 60 3.73 -9.60 12.32
CA ARG A 60 5.19 -9.76 12.40
C ARG A 60 5.84 -9.06 11.21
N ALA A 61 7.07 -8.56 11.38
CA ALA A 61 7.78 -7.84 10.32
C ALA A 61 7.78 -8.58 8.97
N ALA A 62 8.09 -9.89 8.96
CA ALA A 62 8.06 -10.70 7.74
C ALA A 62 6.64 -10.88 7.15
N GLY A 63 5.60 -10.86 7.99
CA GLY A 63 4.20 -10.86 7.53
C GLY A 63 3.82 -9.51 6.91
N MET A 64 4.22 -8.42 7.55
CA MET A 64 3.96 -7.05 7.08
C MET A 64 4.64 -6.73 5.74
N VAL A 65 5.79 -7.33 5.43
CA VAL A 65 6.38 -7.27 4.07
C VAL A 65 5.38 -7.79 3.04
N ARG A 66 4.80 -8.97 3.27
CA ARG A 66 3.84 -9.60 2.35
C ARG A 66 2.56 -8.78 2.25
N ALA A 67 2.09 -8.23 3.38
CA ALA A 67 0.92 -7.36 3.41
C ALA A 67 1.13 -6.09 2.56
N ALA A 68 2.24 -5.41 2.76
CA ALA A 68 2.56 -4.20 2.00
C ALA A 68 2.77 -4.49 0.50
N LEU A 69 3.41 -5.61 0.13
CA LEU A 69 3.51 -6.02 -1.27
C LEU A 69 2.14 -6.39 -1.87
N ALA A 70 1.27 -7.04 -1.11
CA ALA A 70 -0.09 -7.34 -1.57
C ALA A 70 -0.87 -6.06 -1.88
N MET A 71 -0.69 -5.00 -1.08
CA MET A 71 -1.24 -3.66 -1.34
C MET A 71 -0.70 -3.05 -2.64
N VAL A 72 0.62 -3.18 -2.90
CA VAL A 72 1.23 -2.73 -4.17
C VAL A 72 0.58 -3.42 -5.37
N PHE A 73 0.44 -4.74 -5.32
CA PHE A 73 -0.21 -5.49 -6.40
C PHE A 73 -1.68 -5.15 -6.55
N ALA A 74 -2.39 -4.92 -5.45
CA ALA A 74 -3.79 -4.51 -5.47
C ALA A 74 -3.96 -3.13 -6.12
N ILE A 75 -3.13 -2.14 -5.76
CA ILE A 75 -3.08 -0.81 -6.42
C ILE A 75 -2.80 -0.96 -7.92
N GLY A 76 -1.85 -1.81 -8.30
CA GLY A 76 -1.56 -2.10 -9.71
C GLY A 76 -2.77 -2.70 -10.42
N GLY A 77 -3.49 -3.62 -9.77
CA GLY A 77 -4.74 -4.20 -10.27
C GLY A 77 -5.83 -3.14 -10.47
N VAL A 78 -6.02 -2.24 -9.51
CA VAL A 78 -6.96 -1.10 -9.62
C VAL A 78 -6.59 -0.23 -10.83
N THR A 79 -5.30 0.07 -11.01
CA THR A 79 -4.81 0.85 -12.15
C THR A 79 -5.16 0.18 -13.49
N VAL A 80 -4.90 -1.12 -13.61
CA VAL A 80 -5.21 -1.89 -14.83
C VAL A 80 -6.71 -1.92 -15.11
N ILE A 81 -7.52 -2.17 -14.08
CA ILE A 81 -8.98 -2.20 -14.20
C ILE A 81 -9.52 -0.83 -14.64
N ALA A 82 -9.05 0.26 -14.02
CA ALA A 82 -9.47 1.62 -14.37
C ALA A 82 -9.16 1.97 -15.83
N LEU A 83 -7.97 1.62 -16.31
CA LEU A 83 -7.60 1.85 -17.71
C LEU A 83 -8.41 0.97 -18.67
N ALA A 84 -8.64 -0.30 -18.32
CA ALA A 84 -9.42 -1.23 -19.13
C ALA A 84 -10.90 -0.83 -19.25
N LEU A 85 -11.46 -0.21 -18.20
CA LEU A 85 -12.82 0.35 -18.21
C LEU A 85 -12.92 1.71 -18.90
N GLY A 86 -11.81 2.24 -19.43
CA GLY A 86 -11.81 3.50 -20.18
C GLY A 86 -11.96 4.74 -19.31
N MET A 87 -11.64 4.67 -18.01
CA MET A 87 -11.79 5.80 -17.08
C MET A 87 -10.93 7.01 -17.47
N HIS A 88 -9.84 6.77 -18.21
CA HIS A 88 -8.97 7.80 -18.77
C HIS A 88 -9.61 8.65 -19.90
N ASN A 89 -10.80 8.28 -20.38
CA ASN A 89 -11.56 9.05 -21.37
C ASN A 89 -12.43 10.13 -20.70
N SER A 90 -12.48 10.17 -19.37
CA SER A 90 -13.16 11.22 -18.63
C SER A 90 -12.42 12.56 -18.77
N PRO A 91 -13.13 13.71 -18.81
CA PRO A 91 -12.50 15.04 -18.83
C PRO A 91 -11.61 15.34 -17.61
N ILE A 92 -11.70 14.53 -16.55
CA ILE A 92 -11.16 14.81 -15.22
C ILE A 92 -10.04 13.82 -14.84
N SER A 93 -9.77 12.82 -15.67
CA SER A 93 -8.72 11.85 -15.41
C SER A 93 -8.05 11.41 -16.69
N SER A 94 -6.77 11.74 -16.82
CA SER A 94 -5.89 11.26 -17.88
C SER A 94 -5.18 9.96 -17.49
N VAL A 95 -4.63 9.26 -18.48
CA VAL A 95 -3.77 8.08 -18.24
C VAL A 95 -2.62 8.42 -17.29
N ALA A 96 -2.00 9.60 -17.46
CA ALA A 96 -0.86 10.03 -16.66
C ALA A 96 -1.24 10.27 -15.20
N GLU A 97 -2.42 10.84 -14.93
CA GLU A 97 -2.92 11.04 -13.57
C GLU A 97 -3.25 9.71 -12.89
N ILE A 98 -4.00 8.84 -13.57
CA ILE A 98 -4.36 7.51 -13.04
C ILE A 98 -3.10 6.73 -12.69
N VAL A 99 -2.15 6.63 -13.62
CA VAL A 99 -0.90 5.90 -13.40
C VAL A 99 -0.04 6.59 -12.35
N GLY A 100 0.10 7.91 -12.41
CA GLY A 100 0.95 8.68 -11.50
C GLY A 100 0.51 8.60 -10.04
N VAL A 101 -0.78 8.80 -9.78
CA VAL A 101 -1.34 8.72 -8.42
C VAL A 101 -1.23 7.31 -7.87
N ASN A 102 -1.60 6.29 -8.65
CA ASN A 102 -1.50 4.90 -8.20
C ASN A 102 -0.03 4.47 -8.02
N ALA A 103 0.88 4.89 -8.90
CA ALA A 103 2.30 4.60 -8.77
C ALA A 103 2.91 5.26 -7.51
N MET A 104 2.47 6.47 -7.16
CA MET A 104 2.87 7.14 -5.91
C MET A 104 2.47 6.29 -4.68
N PHE A 105 1.21 5.86 -4.58
CA PHE A 105 0.76 5.02 -3.47
C PHE A 105 1.47 3.65 -3.47
N ALA A 106 1.65 3.04 -4.64
CA ALA A 106 2.43 1.81 -4.79
C ALA A 106 3.87 1.99 -4.29
N ALA A 107 4.52 3.12 -4.57
CA ALA A 107 5.86 3.42 -4.08
C ALA A 107 5.89 3.58 -2.55
N MET A 108 4.87 4.21 -1.94
CA MET A 108 4.78 4.32 -0.48
C MET A 108 4.60 2.95 0.20
N TYR A 109 3.72 2.10 -0.33
CA TYR A 109 3.57 0.73 0.16
C TYR A 109 4.82 -0.11 -0.08
N GLY A 110 5.49 0.05 -1.23
CA GLY A 110 6.78 -0.58 -1.52
C GLY A 110 7.87 -0.14 -0.55
N GLY A 111 7.93 1.16 -0.21
CA GLY A 111 8.82 1.71 0.80
C GLY A 111 8.54 1.14 2.20
N ALA A 112 7.26 0.99 2.56
CA ALA A 112 6.88 0.33 3.82
C ALA A 112 7.29 -1.15 3.83
N ALA A 113 7.09 -1.88 2.72
CA ALA A 113 7.53 -3.26 2.57
C ALA A 113 9.04 -3.38 2.76
N TRP A 114 9.82 -2.46 2.18
CA TRP A 114 11.26 -2.40 2.38
C TRP A 114 11.63 -2.17 3.85
N LEU A 115 11.00 -1.22 4.54
CA LEU A 115 11.22 -0.96 5.98
C LEU A 115 10.91 -2.20 6.85
N PHE A 116 9.80 -2.89 6.58
CA PHE A 116 9.46 -4.13 7.27
C PHE A 116 10.47 -5.25 6.98
N ALA A 117 11.02 -5.31 5.76
CA ALA A 117 12.06 -6.27 5.42
C ALA A 117 13.35 -6.01 6.21
N GLN A 118 13.72 -4.74 6.42
CA GLN A 118 14.85 -4.37 7.28
C GLN A 118 14.60 -4.77 8.74
N ALA A 119 13.40 -4.51 9.27
CA ALA A 119 13.03 -4.96 10.61
C ALA A 119 13.12 -6.49 10.77
N ALA A 120 12.66 -7.25 9.76
CA ALA A 120 12.73 -8.71 9.76
C ALA A 120 14.16 -9.25 9.63
N ARG A 121 15.05 -8.57 8.89
CA ARG A 121 16.47 -8.92 8.82
C ARG A 121 17.15 -8.76 10.17
N VAL A 122 16.89 -7.66 10.89
CA VAL A 122 17.45 -7.43 12.22
C VAL A 122 16.97 -8.47 13.23
N GLU A 123 15.70 -8.90 13.16
CA GLU A 123 15.16 -9.99 13.98
C GLU A 123 15.94 -11.30 13.73
N ARG A 124 16.08 -11.72 12.47
CA ARG A 124 16.81 -12.96 12.13
C ARG A 124 18.28 -12.96 12.56
N LEU A 125 18.96 -11.82 12.46
CA LEU A 125 20.37 -11.72 12.87
C LEU A 125 20.53 -11.80 14.39
N ALA A 126 19.55 -11.35 15.16
CA ALA A 126 19.56 -11.48 16.61
C ALA A 126 19.30 -12.91 17.08
N ASP A 127 18.55 -13.69 16.29
CA ASP A 127 18.17 -15.08 16.60
C ASP A 127 19.17 -16.12 16.07
N ALA A 128 20.22 -15.71 15.36
CA ALA A 128 21.24 -16.62 14.84
C ALA A 128 22.11 -17.17 15.99
N PRO A 129 22.34 -18.49 16.08
CA PRO A 129 23.21 -19.06 17.10
C PRO A 129 24.64 -18.52 16.93
N LEU A 130 25.28 -18.13 18.05
CA LEU A 130 26.69 -17.75 18.06
C LEU A 130 27.51 -18.98 17.65
N ALA A 131 28.04 -18.95 16.42
CA ALA A 131 28.93 -19.97 15.89
C ALA A 131 30.30 -19.96 16.60
#